data_AF-A0A496RX95-F1
#
_entry.id   AF-A0A496RX95-F1
#
_cell.length_a   1.000
_cell.length_b   1.000
_cell.length_c   1.000
_cell.angle_alpha   90.00
_cell.angle_beta   90.00
_cell.angle_gamma   90.00
#
_symmetry.space_group_name_H-M   'P 1'
#
loop_
_entity.id
_entity.type
_entity.pdbx_description
1 polymer ?
#
loop_
_entity_poly.entity_id
_entity_poly.type
_entity_poly.pdbx_seq_one_letter_code
_entity_poly.pdbx_strand_id
1 'polypeptide(L)'
;MNWGRIIFNNFWPKVITLALAIATWFYVFDLVNSDSFLQKNETVEDVFSRYKFIVKEVQVKPVFFGRSPEGHHVLLDKVKVEPPRIAVFGPEEIVEDVNDLRTDRIDLGEYTRSVKLHLGLHSDTKFLRFKDKVVDVYLPVEREEPSE
;
A
#
# COMPACT_ATOMS: atom_id res chain seq x y z
N MET A 1 -62.86 43.24 -7.46
CA MET A 1 -61.77 42.43 -8.03
C MET A 1 -61.03 41.80 -6.85
N ASN A 2 -61.28 40.52 -6.57
CA ASN A 2 -60.89 39.86 -5.31
C ASN A 2 -59.44 39.35 -5.35
N TRP A 3 -58.51 40.18 -4.88
CA TRP A 3 -57.06 39.89 -4.84
C TRP A 3 -56.65 38.78 -3.87
N GLY A 4 -57.49 38.45 -2.87
CA GLY A 4 -57.21 37.40 -1.90
C GLY A 4 -57.17 35.97 -2.47
N ARG A 5 -57.72 35.71 -3.66
CA ARG A 5 -57.75 34.36 -4.25
C ARG A 5 -56.50 34.00 -5.06
N ILE A 6 -55.69 34.99 -5.46
CA ILE A 6 -54.53 34.79 -6.34
C ILE A 6 -53.26 34.51 -5.51
N ILE A 7 -53.15 35.08 -4.31
CA ILE A 7 -52.00 34.88 -3.43
C ILE A 7 -52.03 33.47 -2.80
N PHE A 8 -53.22 32.95 -2.47
CA PHE A 8 -53.37 31.61 -1.88
C PHE A 8 -53.30 30.46 -2.90
N ASN A 9 -53.56 30.70 -4.20
CA ASN A 9 -53.44 29.64 -5.22
C ASN A 9 -51.98 29.28 -5.56
N ASN A 10 -51.03 30.19 -5.32
CA ASN A 10 -49.60 29.96 -5.57
C ASN A 10 -48.79 29.61 -4.32
N PHE A 11 -49.43 29.57 -3.16
CA PHE A 11 -48.75 29.19 -1.91
C PHE A 11 -48.60 27.68 -1.80
N TRP A 12 -49.63 26.94 -2.20
CA TRP A 12 -49.67 25.48 -2.15
C TRP A 12 -48.52 24.76 -2.89
N PRO A 13 -48.16 25.12 -4.14
CA PRO A 13 -47.04 24.47 -4.82
C PRO A 13 -45.70 24.67 -4.09
N LYS A 14 -45.49 25.81 -3.42
CA LYS A 14 -44.26 26.08 -2.66
C LYS A 14 -44.15 25.17 -1.43
N VAL A 15 -45.28 24.94 -0.74
CA VAL A 15 -45.35 24.02 0.41
C VAL A 15 -45.08 22.59 -0.04
N ILE A 16 -45.64 22.18 -1.19
CA ILE A 16 -45.42 20.83 -1.75
C ILE A 16 -43.94 20.62 -2.11
N THR A 17 -43.30 21.59 -2.78
CA THR A 17 -41.88 21.48 -3.11
C THR A 17 -40.99 21.44 -1.87
N LEU A 18 -41.35 22.19 -0.82
CA LEU A 18 -40.62 22.18 0.43
C LEU A 18 -40.78 20.84 1.17
N ALA A 19 -41.98 20.28 1.20
CA ALA A 19 -42.25 18.97 1.76
C ALA A 19 -41.50 17.86 1.00
N LEU A 20 -41.47 17.91 -0.34
CA LEU A 20 -40.69 16.99 -1.17
C LEU A 20 -39.19 17.09 -0.91
N ALA A 21 -38.65 18.30 -0.74
CA ALA A 21 -37.24 18.49 -0.41
C ALA A 21 -36.89 17.89 0.96
N ILE A 22 -37.75 18.09 1.96
CA ILE A 22 -37.59 17.50 3.30
C ILE A 22 -37.69 15.97 3.23
N ALA A 23 -38.69 15.43 2.53
CA ALA A 23 -38.85 14.00 2.36
C ALA A 23 -37.67 13.36 1.62
N THR A 24 -37.13 14.05 0.60
CA THR A 24 -35.92 13.61 -0.11
C THR A 24 -34.70 13.66 0.79
N TRP A 25 -34.55 14.70 1.60
CA TRP A 25 -33.46 14.79 2.58
C TRP A 25 -33.55 13.65 3.60
N PHE A 26 -34.74 13.38 4.14
CA PHE A 26 -34.96 12.25 5.03
C PHE A 26 -34.73 10.91 4.34
N TYR A 27 -35.15 10.72 3.08
CA TYR A 27 -34.90 9.49 2.33
C TYR A 27 -33.41 9.29 2.07
N VAL A 28 -32.67 10.33 1.68
CA VAL A 28 -31.21 10.24 1.50
C VAL A 28 -30.52 10.01 2.83
N PHE A 29 -30.94 10.71 3.89
CA PHE A 29 -30.38 10.54 5.23
C PHE A 29 -30.66 9.14 5.79
N ASP A 30 -31.87 8.62 5.61
CA ASP A 30 -32.27 7.26 5.99
C ASP A 30 -31.57 6.23 5.10
N LEU A 31 -31.34 6.49 3.81
CA LEU A 31 -30.53 5.61 2.96
C LEU A 31 -29.05 5.60 3.38
N VAL A 32 -28.53 6.72 3.89
CA VAL A 32 -27.16 6.83 4.42
C VAL A 32 -27.05 6.21 5.81
N ASN A 33 -28.09 6.31 6.65
CA ASN A 33 -28.13 5.77 8.01
C ASN A 33 -28.73 4.36 8.13
N SER A 34 -29.44 3.86 7.12
CA SER A 34 -29.87 2.48 7.04
C SER A 34 -28.66 1.65 6.65
N ASP A 35 -27.97 1.18 7.68
CA ASP A 35 -26.75 0.36 7.72
C ASP A 35 -26.75 -0.92 6.83
N SER A 36 -27.69 -1.08 5.91
CA SER A 36 -27.73 -2.15 4.92
C SER A 36 -26.71 -1.99 3.77
N PHE A 37 -26.19 -0.78 3.53
CA PHE A 37 -25.05 -0.55 2.63
C PHE A 37 -23.67 -0.70 3.30
N LEU A 38 -23.64 -0.79 4.64
CA LEU A 38 -22.42 -1.03 5.42
C LEU A 38 -22.19 -2.51 5.72
N GLN A 39 -22.95 -3.42 5.11
CA GLN A 39 -22.72 -4.88 5.18
C GLN A 39 -21.70 -5.37 4.13
N LYS A 40 -20.64 -4.59 3.91
CA LYS A 40 -19.41 -5.04 3.21
C LYS A 40 -18.15 -4.44 3.82
N ASN A 41 -18.21 -4.06 5.09
CA ASN A 41 -17.02 -3.70 5.83
C ASN A 41 -16.98 -4.65 7.02
N GLU A 42 -16.28 -5.78 6.86
CA GLU A 42 -15.78 -6.51 8.02
C GLU A 42 -15.18 -5.47 8.95
N THR A 43 -15.81 -5.24 10.10
CA THR A 43 -15.31 -4.25 11.04
C THR A 43 -13.87 -4.63 11.36
N VAL A 44 -12.98 -3.66 11.33
CA VAL A 44 -11.55 -3.86 11.60
C VAL A 44 -11.35 -4.69 12.88
N GLU A 45 -12.24 -4.50 13.85
CA GLU A 45 -12.36 -5.26 15.09
C GLU A 45 -12.66 -6.77 14.92
N ASP A 46 -13.52 -7.16 13.98
CA ASP A 46 -13.84 -8.57 13.68
C ASP A 46 -12.69 -9.28 12.96
N VAL A 47 -11.86 -8.54 12.21
CA VAL A 47 -10.63 -9.07 11.61
C VAL A 47 -9.55 -9.28 12.71
N PHE A 48 -9.39 -8.32 13.62
CA PHE A 48 -8.43 -8.42 14.72
C PHE A 48 -8.80 -9.47 15.78
N SER A 49 -10.08 -9.80 15.93
CA SER A 49 -10.54 -10.84 16.86
C SER A 49 -10.34 -12.26 16.31
N ARG A 50 -10.42 -12.43 14.98
CA ARG A 50 -10.25 -13.74 14.31
C ARG A 50 -8.81 -14.13 14.08
N TYR A 51 -7.93 -13.16 13.82
CA TYR A 51 -6.53 -13.41 13.51
C TYR A 51 -5.61 -12.90 14.61
N LYS A 52 -4.67 -13.74 15.05
CA LYS A 52 -3.57 -13.30 15.91
C LYS A 52 -2.56 -12.52 15.07
N PHE A 53 -2.26 -11.29 15.47
CA PHE A 53 -1.26 -10.46 14.80
C PHE A 53 0.07 -10.55 15.53
N ILE A 54 1.16 -10.69 14.77
CA ILE A 54 2.52 -10.75 15.30
C ILE A 54 3.44 -9.76 14.59
N VAL A 55 4.59 -9.52 15.21
CA VAL A 55 5.71 -8.81 14.61
C VAL A 55 6.88 -9.78 14.50
N LYS A 56 7.47 -9.90 13.31
CA LYS A 56 8.64 -10.76 13.04
C LYS A 56 9.72 -9.96 12.35
N GLU A 57 10.96 -10.08 12.81
CA GLU A 57 12.10 -9.54 12.07
C GLU A 57 12.52 -10.51 10.96
N VAL A 58 12.58 -9.99 9.73
CA VAL A 58 12.87 -10.76 8.54
C VAL A 58 14.10 -10.21 7.83
N GLN A 59 14.93 -11.09 7.27
CA GLN A 59 16.13 -10.68 6.53
C GLN A 59 15.77 -10.10 5.16
N VAL A 60 16.48 -9.04 4.77
CA VAL A 60 16.31 -8.42 3.45
C VAL A 60 17.33 -9.01 2.48
N LYS A 61 16.86 -9.49 1.34
CA LYS A 61 17.67 -10.05 0.25
C LYS A 61 17.55 -9.20 -1.02
N PRO A 62 18.66 -8.70 -1.56
CA PRO A 62 18.65 -8.00 -2.83
C PRO A 62 18.40 -8.98 -3.98
N VAL A 63 17.65 -8.54 -5.00
CA VAL A 63 17.35 -9.35 -6.19
C VAL A 63 18.14 -8.81 -7.37
N PHE A 64 19.15 -9.56 -7.80
CA PHE A 64 19.99 -9.20 -8.95
C PHE A 64 19.51 -9.87 -10.23
N PHE A 65 19.66 -9.18 -11.35
CA PHE A 65 19.49 -9.75 -12.68
C PHE A 65 20.46 -9.12 -13.68
N GLY A 66 20.54 -9.71 -14.88
CA GLY A 66 21.49 -9.27 -15.90
C GLY A 66 22.90 -9.81 -15.69
N ARG A 67 23.85 -9.26 -16.46
CA ARG A 67 25.29 -9.57 -16.36
C ARG A 67 26.03 -8.27 -16.17
N SER A 68 27.13 -8.32 -15.42
CA SER A 68 28.01 -7.15 -15.29
C SER A 68 28.58 -6.73 -16.66
N PRO A 69 28.80 -5.43 -16.88
CA PRO A 69 29.42 -4.91 -18.11
C PRO A 69 30.81 -5.50 -18.33
N GLU A 70 31.27 -5.55 -19.59
CA GLU A 70 32.61 -6.03 -19.92
C GLU A 70 33.70 -5.29 -19.12
N GLY A 71 34.68 -6.06 -18.64
CA GLY A 71 35.78 -5.56 -17.82
C GLY A 71 35.39 -5.12 -16.40
N HIS A 72 34.16 -5.43 -15.94
CA HIS A 72 33.69 -5.12 -14.60
C HIS A 72 33.03 -6.34 -13.97
N HIS A 73 33.30 -6.55 -12.68
CA HIS A 73 32.70 -7.61 -11.90
C HIS A 73 32.08 -7.05 -10.61
N VAL A 74 30.82 -7.42 -10.37
CA VAL A 74 30.11 -7.05 -9.14
C VAL A 74 30.43 -8.09 -8.06
N LEU A 75 30.96 -7.65 -6.92
CA LEU A 75 31.32 -8.52 -5.81
C LEU A 75 30.07 -8.84 -4.98
N LEU A 76 29.30 -9.84 -5.43
CA LEU A 76 28.03 -10.24 -4.81
C LEU A 76 28.19 -10.65 -3.34
N ASP A 77 29.35 -11.18 -2.97
CA ASP A 77 29.72 -11.59 -1.60
C ASP A 77 29.97 -10.40 -0.66
N LYS A 78 30.32 -9.22 -1.23
CA LYS A 78 30.58 -7.99 -0.47
C LYS A 78 29.41 -6.99 -0.46
N VAL A 79 28.27 -7.36 -1.03
CA VAL A 79 27.07 -6.51 -1.01
C VAL A 79 26.60 -6.31 0.43
N LYS A 80 26.29 -5.06 0.78
CA LYS A 80 25.73 -4.71 2.09
C LYS A 80 24.34 -4.14 1.95
N VAL A 81 23.43 -4.54 2.85
CA VAL A 81 22.06 -4.04 2.91
C VAL A 81 21.84 -3.37 4.26
N GLU A 82 21.33 -2.14 4.24
CA GLU A 82 21.06 -1.32 5.42
C GLU A 82 19.60 -0.83 5.40
N PRO A 83 18.76 -1.22 6.38
CA PRO A 83 19.00 -2.23 7.41
C PRO A 83 19.01 -3.67 6.85
N PRO A 84 19.77 -4.61 7.45
CA PRO A 84 19.82 -6.00 6.99
C PRO A 84 18.57 -6.81 7.38
N ARG A 85 17.79 -6.31 8.34
CA ARG A 85 16.55 -6.91 8.83
C ARG A 85 15.48 -5.85 9.00
N ILE A 86 14.24 -6.22 8.72
CA ILE A 86 13.08 -5.34 8.83
C ILE A 86 11.98 -6.04 9.61
N ALA A 87 11.32 -5.27 10.48
CA ALA A 87 10.15 -5.72 11.21
C ALA A 87 8.94 -5.78 10.27
N VAL A 88 8.34 -6.96 10.20
CA VAL A 88 7.13 -7.27 9.44
C VAL A 88 5.98 -7.45 10.42
N PHE A 89 4.85 -6.80 10.15
CA PHE A 89 3.62 -6.90 10.92
C PHE A 89 2.49 -7.46 10.06
N GLY A 90 1.71 -8.39 10.63
CA GLY A 90 0.57 -9.00 9.96
C GLY A 90 -0.01 -10.19 10.73
N PRO A 91 -0.98 -10.91 10.14
CA PRO A 91 -1.53 -12.15 10.69
C PRO A 91 -0.44 -13.21 10.87
N GLU A 92 -0.45 -13.92 12.00
CA GLU A 92 0.51 -14.96 12.36
C GLU A 92 0.68 -16.00 11.25
N GLU A 93 -0.44 -16.52 10.74
CA GLU A 93 -0.47 -17.51 9.65
C GLU A 93 0.28 -17.05 8.39
N ILE A 94 0.31 -15.74 8.12
CA ILE A 94 1.01 -15.18 6.96
C ILE A 94 2.45 -14.85 7.32
N VAL A 95 2.68 -14.21 8.47
CA VAL A 95 4.01 -13.71 8.88
C VAL A 95 4.97 -14.86 9.23
N GLU A 96 4.46 -15.97 9.75
CA GLU A 96 5.27 -17.16 10.05
C GLU A 96 5.95 -17.71 8.78
N ASP A 97 5.24 -17.74 7.65
CA ASP A 97 5.74 -18.22 6.36
C ASP A 97 6.72 -17.24 5.67
N VAL A 98 6.83 -15.99 6.15
CA VAL A 98 7.76 -15.02 5.58
C VAL A 98 9.18 -15.31 6.05
N ASN A 99 10.04 -15.75 5.13
CA ASN A 99 11.44 -16.10 5.40
C ASN A 99 12.42 -14.97 5.06
N ASP A 100 12.18 -14.28 3.94
CA ASP A 100 12.95 -13.13 3.49
C ASP A 100 12.06 -12.08 2.84
N LEU A 101 12.54 -10.85 2.84
CA LEU A 101 11.98 -9.74 2.06
C LEU A 101 12.89 -9.46 0.88
N ARG A 102 12.31 -9.24 -0.29
CA ARG A 102 13.05 -9.01 -1.52
C ARG A 102 13.03 -7.54 -1.88
N THR A 103 14.16 -7.01 -2.32
CA THR A 103 14.20 -5.65 -2.89
C THR A 103 13.60 -5.63 -4.29
N ASP A 104 13.37 -4.42 -4.81
CA ASP A 104 13.25 -4.21 -6.24
C ASP A 104 14.46 -4.81 -6.98
N ARG A 105 14.22 -5.20 -8.24
CA ARG A 105 15.22 -5.85 -9.08
C ARG A 105 16.34 -4.87 -9.45
N ILE A 106 17.59 -5.32 -9.31
CA ILE A 106 18.81 -4.55 -9.60
C ILE A 106 19.45 -5.11 -10.88
N ASP A 107 19.55 -4.28 -11.93
CA ASP A 107 20.24 -4.68 -13.17
C ASP A 107 21.74 -4.50 -13.01
N LEU A 108 22.49 -5.59 -13.01
CA LEU A 108 23.95 -5.55 -12.89
C LEU A 108 24.61 -4.88 -14.10
N GLY A 109 23.95 -4.82 -15.25
CA GLY A 109 24.46 -4.24 -16.50
C GLY A 109 24.57 -2.72 -16.49
N GLU A 110 23.98 -2.03 -15.51
CA GLU A 110 24.01 -0.57 -15.42
C GLU A 110 25.21 -0.03 -14.63
N TYR A 111 25.96 -0.90 -13.94
CA TYR A 111 26.95 -0.48 -12.95
C TYR A 111 28.38 -0.84 -13.36
N THR A 112 29.20 0.20 -13.55
CA THR A 112 30.65 0.10 -13.79
C THR A 112 31.47 0.58 -12.60
N ARG A 113 30.81 1.04 -11.53
CA ARG A 113 31.44 1.57 -10.30
C ARG A 113 30.59 1.22 -9.09
N SER A 114 31.25 1.15 -7.93
CA SER A 114 30.55 0.93 -6.67
C SER A 114 29.52 2.03 -6.40
N VAL A 115 28.31 1.63 -6.03
CA VAL A 115 27.16 2.54 -5.87
C VAL A 115 26.33 2.17 -4.64
N LYS A 116 25.70 3.17 -4.03
CA LYS A 116 24.68 2.99 -2.99
C LYS A 116 23.30 3.22 -3.63
N LEU A 117 22.47 2.19 -3.63
CA LEU A 117 21.14 2.18 -4.23
C LEU A 117 20.07 2.33 -3.15
N HIS A 118 19.08 3.17 -3.40
CA HIS A 118 17.89 3.32 -2.55
C HIS A 118 16.75 2.53 -3.19
N LEU A 119 16.43 1.36 -2.64
CA LEU A 119 15.51 0.40 -3.27
C LEU A 119 14.26 0.20 -2.43
N GLY A 120 13.11 0.04 -3.09
CA GLY A 120 11.88 -0.41 -2.46
C GLY A 120 11.94 -1.88 -2.10
N LEU A 121 11.03 -2.29 -1.21
CA LEU A 121 10.79 -3.68 -0.88
C LEU A 121 9.56 -4.19 -1.63
N HIS A 122 9.66 -5.38 -2.19
CA HIS A 122 8.55 -6.09 -2.79
C HIS A 122 7.92 -7.05 -1.78
N SER A 123 6.58 -7.02 -1.71
CA SER A 123 5.79 -7.98 -0.94
C SER A 123 4.73 -8.57 -1.82
N ASP A 124 4.72 -9.90 -1.92
CA ASP A 124 3.75 -10.64 -2.71
C ASP A 124 2.35 -10.63 -2.07
N THR A 125 2.24 -10.22 -0.80
CA THR A 125 0.98 -10.21 -0.06
C THR A 125 0.58 -8.79 0.39
N LYS A 126 -0.72 -8.50 0.30
CA LYS A 126 -1.30 -7.19 0.67
C LYS A 126 -1.46 -6.98 2.18
N PHE A 127 -1.38 -8.06 2.95
CA PHE A 127 -1.62 -8.09 4.39
C PHE A 127 -0.37 -7.79 5.22
N LEU A 128 0.81 -7.88 4.62
CA LEU A 128 2.05 -7.53 5.29
C LEU A 128 2.25 -6.01 5.28
N ARG A 129 2.69 -5.51 6.44
CA ARG A 129 3.13 -4.12 6.62
C ARG A 129 4.55 -4.14 7.15
N PHE A 130 5.36 -3.22 6.63
CA PHE A 130 6.76 -3.06 7.00
C PHE A 130 6.95 -1.69 7.64
N LYS A 131 7.78 -1.63 8.67
CA LYS A 131 8.16 -0.35 9.31
C LYS A 131 8.87 0.55 8.32
N ASP A 132 9.83 -0.02 7.59
CA ASP A 132 10.64 0.65 6.59
C ASP A 132 10.26 0.12 5.20
N LYS A 133 10.02 1.03 4.24
CA LYS A 133 9.61 0.68 2.87
C LYS A 133 10.77 0.69 1.87
N VAL A 134 11.89 1.26 2.29
CA VAL A 134 13.07 1.47 1.48
C VAL A 134 14.29 0.97 2.24
N VAL A 135 15.25 0.44 1.50
CA VAL A 135 16.53 -0.02 2.02
C VAL A 135 17.66 0.50 1.16
N ASP A 136 18.81 0.65 1.79
CA ASP A 136 20.04 1.02 1.14
C ASP A 136 20.84 -0.23 0.80
N VAL A 137 21.17 -0.41 -0.48
CA VAL A 137 22.02 -1.51 -0.94
C VAL A 137 23.32 -0.93 -1.48
N TYR A 138 24.43 -1.27 -0.83
CA TYR A 138 25.77 -0.96 -1.31
C TYR A 138 26.26 -2.07 -2.23
N LEU A 139 26.44 -1.73 -3.51
CA LEU A 139 26.87 -2.62 -4.58
C LEU A 139 28.33 -2.33 -4.94
N PRO A 140 29.30 -3.11 -4.45
CA PRO A 140 30.70 -2.95 -4.82
C PRO A 140 31.00 -3.52 -6.22
N VAL A 141 31.71 -2.75 -7.04
CA VAL A 141 32.13 -3.14 -8.39
C VAL A 141 33.64 -3.00 -8.52
N GLU A 142 34.31 -4.06 -8.97
CA GLU A 142 35.74 -4.10 -9.27
C GLU A 142 35.95 -4.20 -10.79
N ARG A 143 37.09 -3.70 -11.26
CA ARG A 143 37.49 -3.83 -12.66
C ARG A 143 38.18 -5.18 -12.84
N GLU A 144 37.73 -5.96 -13.81
CA GLU A 144 38.36 -7.23 -14.16
C GLU A 144 39.62 -6.92 -14.96
N GLU A 145 40.79 -7.24 -14.42
CA GLU A 145 42.04 -7.13 -15.17
C GLU A 145 42.03 -8.19 -16.29
N PRO A 146 42.41 -7.84 -17.53
CA PRO A 146 42.47 -8.82 -18.60
C PRO A 146 43.46 -9.91 -18.22
N SER A 147 42.99 -11.16 -18.14
CA SER A 147 43.85 -12.32 -18.02
C SER A 147 44.74 -12.40 -19.26
N GLU A 148 46.02 -12.09 -19.10
CA GLU A 148 47.07 -12.19 -20.12
C GLU A 148 47.21 -13.59 -20.72
#